data_AF-A0A0S4U4G7-F1
#
_entry.id   AF-A0A0S4U4G7-F1
#
_cell.length_a   1.000
_cell.length_b   1.000
_cell.length_c   1.000
_cell.angle_alpha   90.00
_cell.angle_beta   90.00
_cell.angle_gamma   90.00
#
_symmetry.space_group_name_H-M   'P 1'
#
loop_
_entity.id
_entity.type
_entity.pdbx_description
1 polymer ?
#
loop_
_entity_poly.entity_id
_entity_poly.type
_entity_poly.pdbx_seq_one_letter_code
_entity_poly.pdbx_strand_id
1 'polypeptide(L)'
;MAARARLWPHAMLATATHDHKRGEDVRARLAVLSERPAHWLAAALPWRAAHARWVRPLPQGQAPPPDAQWMLYQTLVGAWPPGLDWRDADGVRAFAERIAQWQHKALREAKLRTDWLAPDLDYEQACHDFVFTLLTGEAAPAFLPSLAAFVRTIAPAGAVNGLAQMLLRVTVPGVPDLYQGTDLWDTSLVDPDNRRPVDFAVRHRSLRALQTHPEHSLAPLLAHWTDGRIKQAVLARALGVRAAMPEVFAAGRYLPLALSGSGGAHALAFAREHAGRWVVAIVPLHAAALLGHAAVPVFPAGAWRDTTVCLPAPLASIPLHSVFDGQTLCGARLALGQTLGALPVALLHG
;
A
#
# COMPACT_ATOMS: atom_id res chain seq x y z
N MET A 1 9.85 9.22 15.51
CA MET A 1 9.79 10.47 14.72
C MET A 1 10.32 11.70 15.45
N ALA A 2 10.01 11.91 16.74
CA ALA A 2 10.58 13.03 17.52
C ALA A 2 12.13 13.10 17.50
N ALA A 3 12.82 11.96 17.65
CA ALA A 3 14.27 11.90 17.54
C ALA A 3 14.79 12.32 16.15
N ARG A 4 14.11 11.88 15.07
CA ARG A 4 14.44 12.30 13.69
C ARG A 4 14.24 13.80 13.50
N ALA A 5 13.15 14.38 14.01
CA ALA A 5 12.90 15.82 13.94
C ALA A 5 14.05 16.65 14.53
N ARG A 6 14.68 16.15 15.60
CA ARG A 6 15.79 16.82 16.27
C ARG A 6 17.14 16.60 15.59
N LEU A 7 17.42 15.37 15.17
CA LEU A 7 18.76 14.96 14.74
C LEU A 7 18.94 14.98 13.20
N TRP A 8 17.87 14.72 12.45
CA TRP A 8 17.90 14.60 10.99
C TRP A 8 16.62 15.19 10.35
N PRO A 9 16.30 16.48 10.59
CA PRO A 9 15.06 17.11 10.12
C PRO A 9 14.92 17.14 8.59
N HIS A 10 16.03 17.06 7.86
CA HIS A 10 16.07 17.11 6.39
C HIS A 10 16.47 15.77 5.74
N ALA A 11 16.58 14.69 6.52
CA ALA A 11 16.87 13.39 5.93
C ALA A 11 15.72 12.92 5.03
N MET A 12 16.08 12.26 3.94
CA MET A 12 15.15 11.68 2.98
C MET A 12 14.19 10.69 3.66
N LEU A 13 12.95 10.67 3.17
CA LEU A 13 11.90 9.72 3.51
C LEU A 13 11.48 9.02 2.23
N ALA A 14 12.07 7.85 1.98
CA ALA A 14 11.79 7.03 0.81
C ALA A 14 10.98 5.78 1.20
N THR A 15 10.00 5.44 0.36
CA THR A 15 9.20 4.21 0.46
C THR A 15 9.37 3.33 -0.78
N ALA A 16 9.89 3.87 -1.88
CA ALA A 16 10.30 3.13 -3.05
C ALA A 16 11.52 3.82 -3.67
N THR A 17 12.39 3.05 -4.32
CA THR A 17 13.57 3.52 -5.07
C THR A 17 13.80 2.62 -6.28
N HIS A 18 14.82 2.87 -7.12
CA HIS A 18 15.17 1.93 -8.18
C HIS A 18 15.73 0.57 -7.67
N ASP A 19 16.07 0.47 -6.37
CA ASP A 19 16.67 -0.72 -5.76
C ASP A 19 15.73 -1.46 -4.79
N HIS A 20 14.48 -1.03 -4.69
CA HIS A 20 13.52 -1.72 -3.82
C HIS A 20 13.29 -3.18 -4.30
N LYS A 21 13.08 -4.11 -3.38
CA LYS A 21 12.83 -5.53 -3.73
C LYS A 21 11.39 -5.81 -4.13
N ARG A 22 10.46 -5.01 -3.59
CA ARG A 22 9.01 -5.01 -3.85
C ARG A 22 8.53 -3.58 -3.76
N GLY A 23 7.64 -3.15 -4.65
CA GLY A 23 7.05 -1.80 -4.66
C GLY A 23 6.33 -1.47 -3.36
N GLU A 24 6.09 -0.19 -3.09
CA GLU A 24 5.51 0.24 -1.82
C GLU A 24 4.12 -0.36 -1.57
N ASP A 25 3.29 -0.46 -2.61
CA ASP A 25 1.93 -0.98 -2.46
C ASP A 25 1.88 -2.52 -2.48
N VAL A 26 2.89 -3.18 -3.05
CA VAL A 26 3.10 -4.64 -2.84
C VAL A 26 3.31 -4.91 -1.36
N ARG A 27 4.19 -4.14 -0.70
CA ARG A 27 4.49 -4.33 0.73
C ARG A 27 3.30 -3.94 1.60
N ALA A 28 2.60 -2.85 1.26
CA ALA A 28 1.39 -2.42 1.96
C ALA A 28 0.28 -3.49 1.92
N ARG A 29 0.07 -4.14 0.76
CA ARG A 29 -0.88 -5.24 0.62
C ARG A 29 -0.44 -6.50 1.36
N LEU A 30 0.85 -6.87 1.27
CA LEU A 30 1.39 -8.04 1.95
C LEU A 30 1.27 -7.94 3.48
N ALA A 31 1.39 -6.74 4.04
CA ALA A 31 1.23 -6.52 5.48
C ALA A 31 -0.14 -7.01 6.00
N VAL A 32 -1.19 -6.96 5.17
CA VAL A 32 -2.55 -7.43 5.52
C VAL A 32 -2.58 -8.92 5.85
N LEU A 33 -1.68 -9.72 5.27
CA LEU A 33 -1.60 -11.16 5.58
C LEU A 33 -1.30 -11.40 7.06
N SER A 34 -0.53 -10.52 7.70
CA SER A 34 -0.22 -10.60 9.13
C SER A 34 -1.39 -10.24 10.04
N GLU A 35 -2.36 -9.46 9.54
CA GLU A 35 -3.59 -9.12 10.26
C GLU A 35 -4.61 -10.28 10.21
N ARG A 36 -4.51 -11.12 9.17
CA ARG A 36 -5.46 -12.22 8.90
C ARG A 36 -4.75 -13.54 8.56
N PRO A 37 -3.86 -14.06 9.44
CA PRO A 37 -3.04 -15.23 9.11
C PRO A 37 -3.87 -16.48 8.84
N ALA A 38 -4.96 -16.69 9.60
CA ALA A 38 -5.87 -17.81 9.36
C ALA A 38 -6.56 -17.73 7.98
N HIS A 39 -6.94 -16.53 7.55
CA HIS A 39 -7.55 -16.33 6.23
C HIS A 39 -6.55 -16.58 5.09
N TRP A 40 -5.30 -16.14 5.26
CA TRP A 40 -4.22 -16.43 4.33
C TRP A 40 -3.99 -17.94 4.19
N LEU A 41 -3.84 -18.65 5.30
CA LEU A 41 -3.58 -20.09 5.30
C LEU A 41 -4.77 -20.88 4.71
N ALA A 42 -6.00 -20.48 5.01
CA ALA A 42 -7.20 -21.09 4.45
C ALA A 42 -7.28 -20.98 2.92
N ALA A 43 -6.72 -19.93 2.32
CA ALA A 43 -6.61 -19.79 0.87
C ALA A 43 -5.39 -20.54 0.30
N ALA A 44 -4.22 -20.36 0.90
CA ALA A 44 -2.96 -20.82 0.32
C ALA A 44 -2.68 -22.32 0.50
N LEU A 45 -3.15 -22.95 1.59
CA LEU A 45 -2.94 -24.39 1.80
C LEU A 45 -3.64 -25.25 0.74
N PRO A 46 -4.93 -25.00 0.38
CA PRO A 46 -5.57 -25.67 -0.74
C PRO A 46 -4.84 -25.49 -2.07
N TRP A 47 -4.35 -24.27 -2.38
CA TRP A 47 -3.55 -24.02 -3.58
C TRP A 47 -2.30 -24.89 -3.59
N ARG A 48 -1.55 -24.92 -2.48
CA ARG A 48 -0.34 -25.75 -2.35
C ARG A 48 -0.61 -27.23 -2.56
N ALA A 49 -1.65 -27.75 -1.92
CA ALA A 49 -2.04 -29.15 -2.08
C ALA A 49 -2.40 -29.48 -3.53
N ALA A 50 -3.22 -28.64 -4.18
CA ALA A 50 -3.62 -28.83 -5.57
C ALA A 50 -2.45 -28.70 -6.55
N HIS A 51 -1.49 -27.82 -6.25
CA HIS A 51 -0.36 -27.52 -7.13
C HIS A 51 0.80 -28.51 -7.00
N ALA A 52 0.81 -29.35 -5.96
CA ALA A 52 1.87 -30.34 -5.72
C ALA A 52 2.13 -31.27 -6.92
N ARG A 53 1.10 -31.55 -7.74
CA ARG A 53 1.22 -32.38 -8.94
C ARG A 53 2.13 -31.81 -10.04
N TRP A 54 2.31 -30.48 -10.07
CA TRP A 54 3.17 -29.80 -11.04
C TRP A 54 4.55 -29.45 -10.46
N VAL A 55 4.82 -29.81 -9.21
CA VAL A 55 6.15 -29.70 -8.61
C VAL A 55 7.01 -30.84 -9.13
N ARG A 56 8.08 -30.53 -9.86
CA ARG A 56 8.93 -31.53 -10.50
C ARG A 56 9.97 -32.07 -9.50
N PRO A 57 10.12 -33.39 -9.36
CA PRO A 57 11.26 -33.97 -8.66
C PRO A 57 12.51 -33.84 -9.54
N LEU A 58 13.57 -33.23 -9.02
CA LEU A 58 14.89 -33.18 -9.65
C LEU A 58 15.93 -33.84 -8.72
N PRO A 59 17.15 -34.19 -9.21
CA PRO A 59 18.15 -34.89 -8.40
C PRO A 59 18.49 -34.19 -7.07
N GLN A 60 18.45 -32.85 -7.03
CA GLN A 60 18.76 -32.02 -5.87
C GLN A 60 17.50 -31.61 -5.08
N GLY A 61 16.36 -32.26 -5.32
CA GLY A 61 15.09 -32.00 -4.64
C GLY A 61 14.02 -31.40 -5.54
N GLN A 62 12.87 -31.13 -4.93
CA GLN A 62 11.68 -30.61 -5.59
C GLN A 62 11.90 -29.21 -6.19
N ALA A 63 11.28 -28.95 -7.33
CA ALA A 63 11.32 -27.68 -8.03
C ALA A 63 9.90 -27.21 -8.39
N PRO A 64 9.42 -26.08 -7.83
CA PRO A 64 10.04 -25.28 -6.77
C PRO A 64 9.99 -25.96 -5.37
N PRO A 65 10.96 -25.71 -4.46
CA PRO A 65 10.92 -26.17 -3.07
C PRO A 65 9.84 -25.44 -2.26
N PRO A 66 9.44 -25.96 -1.07
CA PRO A 66 8.33 -25.42 -0.28
C PRO A 66 8.42 -23.93 0.08
N ASP A 67 9.61 -23.43 0.39
CA ASP A 67 9.89 -22.03 0.72
C ASP A 67 9.75 -21.13 -0.52
N ALA A 68 10.27 -21.55 -1.67
CA ALA A 68 10.09 -20.84 -2.93
C ALA A 68 8.62 -20.79 -3.36
N GLN A 69 7.86 -21.85 -3.11
CA GLN A 69 6.41 -21.86 -3.33
C GLN A 69 5.70 -20.81 -2.46
N TRP A 70 6.00 -20.75 -1.15
CA TRP A 70 5.41 -19.73 -0.26
C TRP A 70 5.74 -18.30 -0.71
N MET A 71 6.99 -18.06 -1.09
CA MET A 71 7.42 -16.77 -1.60
C MET A 71 6.70 -16.42 -2.90
N LEU A 72 6.48 -17.40 -3.78
CA LEU A 72 5.71 -17.22 -5.01
C LEU A 72 4.26 -16.81 -4.71
N TYR A 73 3.53 -17.55 -3.85
CA TYR A 73 2.12 -17.21 -3.57
C TYR A 73 1.97 -15.82 -2.94
N GLN A 74 2.85 -15.45 -2.00
CA GLN A 74 2.87 -14.09 -1.46
C GLN A 74 3.13 -13.07 -2.57
N THR A 75 4.06 -13.33 -3.47
CA THR A 75 4.40 -12.41 -4.57
C THR A 75 3.25 -12.29 -5.57
N LEU A 76 2.55 -13.37 -5.91
CA LEU A 76 1.35 -13.36 -6.74
C LEU A 76 0.25 -12.49 -6.12
N VAL A 77 -0.03 -12.65 -4.83
CA VAL A 77 -1.02 -11.84 -4.11
C VAL A 77 -0.61 -10.38 -4.00
N GLY A 78 0.65 -10.13 -3.63
CA GLY A 78 1.18 -8.79 -3.40
C GLY A 78 1.25 -7.95 -4.68
N ALA A 79 1.74 -8.55 -5.77
CA ALA A 79 1.98 -7.86 -7.03
C ALA A 79 0.82 -7.95 -8.04
N TRP A 80 -0.28 -8.64 -7.71
CA TRP A 80 -1.47 -8.69 -8.57
C TRP A 80 -1.90 -7.27 -8.96
N PRO A 81 -1.90 -6.91 -10.25
CA PRO A 81 -2.16 -5.54 -10.66
C PRO A 81 -3.56 -5.08 -10.22
N PRO A 82 -3.70 -3.86 -9.68
CA PRO A 82 -5.01 -3.30 -9.39
C PRO A 82 -5.85 -3.24 -10.66
N GLY A 83 -7.05 -3.82 -10.63
CA GLY A 83 -7.96 -3.83 -11.78
C GLY A 83 -7.70 -4.93 -12.83
N LEU A 84 -6.67 -5.78 -12.68
CA LEU A 84 -6.50 -6.95 -13.54
C LEU A 84 -7.67 -7.93 -13.33
N ASP A 85 -8.49 -8.10 -14.36
CA ASP A 85 -9.47 -9.16 -14.45
C ASP A 85 -8.75 -10.47 -14.74
N TRP A 86 -9.02 -11.52 -13.97
CA TRP A 86 -8.40 -12.82 -14.17
C TRP A 86 -8.79 -13.48 -15.50
N ARG A 87 -9.84 -12.98 -16.16
CA ARG A 87 -10.30 -13.42 -17.48
C ARG A 87 -9.59 -12.71 -18.63
N ASP A 88 -8.86 -11.63 -18.35
CA ASP A 88 -8.02 -10.96 -19.34
C ASP A 88 -6.77 -11.81 -19.59
N ALA A 89 -6.83 -12.65 -20.62
CA ALA A 89 -5.75 -13.59 -20.93
C ALA A 89 -4.42 -12.89 -21.22
N ASP A 90 -4.46 -11.73 -21.91
CA ASP A 90 -3.26 -10.96 -22.26
C ASP A 90 -2.69 -10.28 -21.01
N GLY A 91 -3.54 -9.68 -20.18
CA GLY A 91 -3.14 -9.10 -18.91
C GLY A 91 -2.52 -10.13 -17.94
N VAL A 92 -3.10 -11.33 -17.87
CA VAL A 92 -2.57 -12.43 -17.04
C VAL A 92 -1.26 -12.98 -17.61
N ARG A 93 -1.13 -13.11 -18.95
CA ARG A 93 0.12 -13.50 -19.59
C ARG A 93 1.25 -12.51 -19.28
N ALA A 94 1.00 -11.21 -19.46
CA ALA A 94 1.97 -10.17 -19.15
C ALA A 94 2.36 -10.18 -17.66
N PHE A 95 1.40 -10.47 -16.77
CA PHE A 95 1.71 -10.67 -15.36
C PHE A 95 2.58 -11.91 -15.11
N ALA A 96 2.30 -13.04 -15.76
CA ALA A 96 3.09 -14.26 -15.63
C ALA A 96 4.55 -14.06 -16.04
N GLU A 97 4.80 -13.33 -17.13
CA GLU A 97 6.15 -12.99 -17.57
C GLU A 97 6.92 -12.16 -16.53
N ARG A 98 6.26 -11.16 -15.93
CA ARG A 98 6.83 -10.37 -14.83
C ARG A 98 7.19 -11.24 -13.62
N ILE A 99 6.31 -12.17 -13.26
CA ILE A 99 6.53 -13.08 -12.14
C ILE A 99 7.67 -14.06 -12.44
N ALA A 100 7.75 -14.60 -13.66
CA ALA A 100 8.83 -15.50 -14.06
C ALA A 100 10.19 -14.78 -14.04
N GLN A 101 10.27 -13.54 -14.55
CA GLN A 101 11.49 -12.73 -14.50
C GLN A 101 11.91 -12.43 -13.06
N TRP A 102 10.96 -12.06 -12.19
CA TRP A 102 11.21 -11.87 -10.77
C TRP A 102 11.72 -13.15 -10.11
N GLN A 103 11.07 -14.29 -10.37
CA GLN A 103 11.40 -15.57 -9.76
C GLN A 103 12.82 -16.00 -10.13
N HIS A 104 13.17 -15.90 -11.41
CA HIS A 104 14.53 -16.19 -11.90
C HIS A 104 15.59 -15.43 -11.12
N LYS A 105 15.41 -14.11 -10.96
CA LYS A 105 16.30 -13.26 -10.16
C LYS A 105 16.30 -13.67 -8.69
N ALA A 106 15.14 -13.93 -8.11
CA ALA A 106 15.02 -14.31 -6.70
C ALA A 106 15.73 -15.64 -6.39
N LEU A 107 15.63 -16.64 -7.29
CA LEU A 107 16.30 -17.93 -7.16
C LEU A 107 17.82 -17.78 -7.15
N ARG A 108 18.37 -17.01 -8.10
CA ARG A 108 19.83 -16.76 -8.20
C ARG A 108 20.37 -15.90 -7.06
N GLU A 109 19.60 -14.93 -6.59
CA GLU A 109 20.02 -14.10 -5.46
C GLU A 109 20.08 -14.88 -4.14
N ALA A 110 19.20 -15.88 -3.96
CA ALA A 110 19.17 -16.73 -2.77
C ALA A 110 20.39 -17.66 -2.67
N LYS A 111 20.98 -18.07 -3.81
CA LYS A 111 22.17 -18.94 -3.88
C LYS A 111 22.04 -20.27 -3.11
N LEU A 112 20.81 -20.77 -2.95
CA LEU A 112 20.55 -22.05 -2.28
C LEU A 112 20.72 -23.25 -3.22
N ARG A 113 20.49 -23.05 -4.53
CA ARG A 113 20.54 -24.12 -5.54
C ARG A 113 21.07 -23.66 -6.89
N THR A 114 20.69 -22.46 -7.33
CA THR A 114 21.21 -21.83 -8.55
C THR A 114 21.83 -20.47 -8.19
N ASP A 115 22.79 -20.02 -8.98
CA ASP A 115 23.40 -18.70 -8.84
C ASP A 115 23.80 -18.11 -10.22
N TRP A 116 24.39 -16.92 -10.20
CA TRP A 116 24.76 -16.20 -11.42
C TRP A 116 25.98 -16.79 -12.17
N LEU A 117 26.85 -17.52 -11.47
CA LEU A 117 28.09 -18.09 -12.02
C LEU A 117 27.89 -19.53 -12.50
N ALA A 118 27.14 -20.34 -11.75
CA ALA A 118 26.87 -21.74 -12.02
C ALA A 118 25.35 -22.03 -11.98
N PRO A 119 24.62 -21.71 -13.05
CA PRO A 119 23.16 -21.86 -13.05
C PRO A 119 22.72 -23.33 -13.15
N ASP A 120 21.77 -23.73 -12.29
CA ASP A 120 21.01 -24.98 -12.44
C ASP A 120 19.81 -24.72 -13.37
N LEU A 121 20.04 -24.90 -14.68
CA LEU A 121 19.06 -24.58 -15.72
C LEU A 121 17.80 -25.46 -15.64
N ASP A 122 17.93 -26.73 -15.24
CA ASP A 122 16.77 -27.62 -15.08
C ASP A 122 15.86 -27.15 -13.93
N TYR A 123 16.47 -26.69 -12.84
CA TYR A 123 15.74 -26.09 -11.73
C TYR A 123 15.06 -24.78 -12.10
N GLU A 124 15.77 -23.88 -12.77
CA GLU A 124 15.23 -22.60 -13.24
C GLU A 124 14.05 -22.82 -14.20
N GLN A 125 14.21 -23.73 -15.17
CA GLN A 125 13.15 -24.08 -16.11
C GLN A 125 11.94 -24.71 -15.41
N ALA A 126 12.16 -25.63 -14.46
CA ALA A 126 11.05 -26.23 -13.72
C ALA A 126 10.26 -25.19 -12.90
N CYS A 127 10.94 -24.21 -12.29
CA CYS A 127 10.28 -23.12 -11.57
C CYS A 127 9.52 -22.18 -12.52
N HIS A 128 10.13 -21.84 -13.65
CA HIS A 128 9.51 -21.06 -14.72
C HIS A 128 8.23 -21.73 -15.24
N ASP A 129 8.32 -23.01 -15.61
CA ASP A 129 7.18 -23.80 -16.09
C ASP A 129 6.05 -23.81 -15.05
N PHE A 130 6.40 -23.98 -13.77
CA PHE A 130 5.43 -23.94 -12.68
C PHE A 130 4.64 -22.62 -12.66
N VAL A 131 5.31 -21.46 -12.79
CA VAL A 131 4.63 -20.14 -12.88
C VAL A 131 3.64 -20.11 -14.04
N PHE A 132 4.05 -20.56 -15.22
CA PHE A 132 3.20 -20.54 -16.40
C PHE A 132 2.07 -21.56 -16.34
N THR A 133 2.26 -22.73 -15.74
CA THR A 133 1.20 -23.69 -15.43
C THR A 133 0.13 -23.06 -14.54
N LEU A 134 0.53 -22.34 -13.49
CA LEU A 134 -0.39 -21.69 -12.55
C LEU A 134 -1.18 -20.55 -13.20
N LEU A 135 -0.54 -19.70 -13.99
CA LEU A 135 -1.17 -18.46 -14.46
C LEU A 135 -1.78 -18.57 -15.85
N THR A 136 -1.29 -19.48 -16.70
CA THR A 136 -1.70 -19.52 -18.10
C THR A 136 -1.87 -20.93 -18.67
N GLY A 137 -1.68 -21.96 -17.83
CA GLY A 137 -1.72 -23.36 -18.22
C GLY A 137 -2.83 -24.12 -17.52
N GLU A 138 -2.61 -25.42 -17.32
CA GLU A 138 -3.62 -26.37 -16.82
C GLU A 138 -4.25 -25.98 -15.48
N ALA A 139 -3.49 -25.36 -14.58
CA ALA A 139 -3.98 -24.98 -13.25
C ALA A 139 -4.78 -23.68 -13.26
N ALA A 140 -4.61 -22.83 -14.28
CA ALA A 140 -5.13 -21.47 -14.31
C ALA A 140 -6.67 -21.38 -14.16
N PRO A 141 -7.49 -22.21 -14.84
CA PRO A 141 -8.95 -22.14 -14.70
C PRO A 141 -9.46 -22.36 -13.26
N ALA A 142 -8.75 -23.18 -12.47
CA ALA A 142 -9.10 -23.44 -11.07
C ALA A 142 -8.45 -22.43 -10.11
N PHE A 143 -7.21 -22.03 -10.38
CA PHE A 143 -6.43 -21.19 -9.48
C PHE A 143 -6.77 -19.70 -9.59
N LEU A 144 -6.87 -19.16 -10.80
CA LEU A 144 -7.02 -17.72 -11.03
C LEU A 144 -8.27 -17.12 -10.37
N PRO A 145 -9.47 -17.74 -10.44
CA PRO A 145 -10.65 -17.20 -9.76
C PRO A 145 -10.46 -17.13 -8.24
N SER A 146 -9.80 -18.14 -7.65
CA SER A 146 -9.52 -18.21 -6.23
C SER A 146 -8.48 -17.17 -5.79
N LEU A 147 -7.38 -17.03 -6.54
CA LEU A 147 -6.37 -15.99 -6.33
C LEU A 147 -6.99 -14.58 -6.40
N ALA A 148 -7.75 -14.30 -7.48
CA ALA A 148 -8.38 -13.01 -7.67
C ALA A 148 -9.42 -12.71 -6.59
N ALA A 149 -10.20 -13.71 -6.16
CA ALA A 149 -11.13 -13.56 -5.05
C ALA A 149 -10.41 -13.23 -3.74
N PHE A 150 -9.32 -13.94 -3.44
CA PHE A 150 -8.51 -13.67 -2.25
C PHE A 150 -7.90 -12.26 -2.29
N VAL A 151 -7.26 -11.87 -3.41
CA VAL A 151 -6.71 -10.53 -3.59
C VAL A 151 -7.79 -9.47 -3.36
N ARG A 152 -8.97 -9.61 -3.97
CA ARG A 152 -10.10 -8.68 -3.79
C ARG A 152 -10.51 -8.51 -2.33
N THR A 153 -10.41 -9.55 -1.50
CA THR A 153 -10.78 -9.46 -0.07
C THR A 153 -9.80 -8.68 0.79
N ILE A 154 -8.53 -8.57 0.37
CA ILE A 154 -7.49 -7.87 1.14
C ILE A 154 -7.07 -6.54 0.51
N ALA A 155 -7.37 -6.34 -0.78
CA ALA A 155 -6.89 -5.19 -1.53
C ALA A 155 -7.40 -3.83 -0.99
N PRO A 156 -8.64 -3.69 -0.49
CA PRO A 156 -9.08 -2.47 0.18
C PRO A 156 -8.23 -2.12 1.42
N ALA A 157 -7.90 -3.10 2.26
CA ALA A 157 -7.00 -2.89 3.40
C ALA A 157 -5.57 -2.56 2.95
N GLY A 158 -5.08 -3.21 1.88
CA GLY A 158 -3.79 -2.88 1.26
C GLY A 158 -3.74 -1.45 0.73
N ALA A 159 -4.82 -0.97 0.10
CA ALA A 159 -4.94 0.40 -0.38
C ALA A 159 -4.95 1.41 0.77
N VAL A 160 -5.65 1.10 1.87
CA VAL A 160 -5.60 1.91 3.10
C VAL A 160 -4.17 1.97 3.67
N ASN A 161 -3.47 0.84 3.75
CA ASN A 161 -2.07 0.80 4.18
C ASN A 161 -1.16 1.64 3.26
N GLY A 162 -1.39 1.61 1.93
CA GLY A 162 -0.65 2.41 0.97
C GLY A 162 -0.89 3.91 1.13
N LEU A 163 -2.15 4.33 1.33
CA LEU A 163 -2.50 5.73 1.63
C LEU A 163 -1.92 6.19 2.96
N ALA A 164 -1.96 5.34 4.00
CA ALA A 164 -1.37 5.62 5.30
C ALA A 164 0.15 5.81 5.19
N GLN A 165 0.86 4.88 4.55
CA GLN A 165 2.30 4.96 4.34
C GLN A 165 2.70 6.21 3.54
N MET A 166 1.95 6.52 2.47
CA MET A 166 2.19 7.70 1.66
C MET A 166 1.94 9.00 2.44
N LEU A 167 0.84 9.09 3.20
CA LEU A 167 0.54 10.28 3.99
C LEU A 167 1.61 10.49 5.07
N LEU A 168 2.04 9.41 5.74
CA LEU A 168 3.16 9.47 6.69
C LEU A 168 4.43 10.00 6.01
N ARG A 169 4.81 9.45 4.84
CA ARG A 169 5.99 9.89 4.09
C ARG A 169 6.02 11.40 3.87
N VAL A 170 4.90 12.02 3.54
CA VAL A 170 4.84 13.46 3.23
C VAL A 170 4.62 14.37 4.45
N THR A 171 4.20 13.83 5.59
CA THR A 171 3.83 14.62 6.79
C THR A 171 4.78 14.49 7.98
N VAL A 172 5.51 13.39 8.10
CA VAL A 172 6.52 13.22 9.18
C VAL A 172 7.76 14.11 8.93
N PRO A 173 8.61 14.33 9.95
CA PRO A 173 9.86 15.10 9.80
C PRO A 173 10.83 14.45 8.82
N GLY A 174 11.40 15.24 7.91
CA GLY A 174 12.22 14.76 6.79
C GLY A 174 11.78 15.36 5.46
N VAL A 175 12.51 15.03 4.39
CA VAL A 175 12.19 15.41 3.00
C VAL A 175 11.56 14.21 2.30
N PRO A 176 10.27 14.27 1.91
CA PRO A 176 9.64 13.16 1.19
C PRO A 176 10.27 12.96 -0.18
N ASP A 177 10.64 11.72 -0.46
CA ASP A 177 11.04 11.28 -1.80
C ASP A 177 9.87 10.57 -2.49
N LEU A 178 9.78 10.73 -3.81
CA LEU A 178 8.74 10.12 -4.63
C LEU A 178 9.40 9.45 -5.83
N TYR A 179 9.56 8.13 -5.76
CA TYR A 179 10.02 7.36 -6.91
C TYR A 179 9.03 7.46 -8.08
N GLN A 180 9.54 7.57 -9.30
CA GLN A 180 8.73 7.81 -10.48
C GLN A 180 7.59 6.79 -10.63
N GLY A 181 6.38 7.27 -10.90
CA GLY A 181 5.20 6.45 -11.08
C GLY A 181 4.48 6.02 -9.79
N THR A 182 5.08 6.24 -8.61
CA THR A 182 4.48 5.85 -7.31
C THR A 182 3.44 6.84 -6.78
N ASP A 183 3.08 7.86 -7.57
CA ASP A 183 1.90 8.70 -7.36
C ASP A 183 0.59 7.93 -7.62
N LEU A 184 0.65 6.82 -8.37
CA LEU A 184 -0.40 5.79 -8.44
C LEU A 184 0.04 4.53 -7.68
N TRP A 185 -0.71 3.44 -7.80
CA TRP A 185 -0.38 2.16 -7.15
C TRP A 185 0.86 1.52 -7.76
N ASP A 186 1.90 1.32 -6.93
CA ASP A 186 3.14 0.67 -7.27
C ASP A 186 3.12 -0.82 -6.89
N THR A 187 2.76 -1.64 -7.88
CA THR A 187 2.81 -3.11 -7.79
C THR A 187 4.04 -3.68 -8.49
N SER A 188 5.13 -2.91 -8.56
CA SER A 188 6.39 -3.38 -9.14
C SER A 188 7.14 -4.35 -8.23
N LEU A 189 8.01 -5.15 -8.83
CA LEU A 189 8.95 -6.05 -8.16
C LEU A 189 10.37 -5.51 -8.35
N VAL A 190 11.36 -6.23 -7.83
CA VAL A 190 12.76 -5.85 -7.99
C VAL A 190 13.12 -5.60 -9.46
N ASP A 191 14.09 -4.72 -9.68
CA ASP A 191 14.76 -4.49 -10.96
C ASP A 191 14.92 -5.78 -11.80
N PRO A 192 14.57 -5.78 -13.09
CA PRO A 192 14.17 -4.61 -13.90
C PRO A 192 12.67 -4.26 -13.86
N ASP A 193 11.83 -4.96 -13.09
CA ASP A 193 10.37 -4.71 -13.09
C ASP A 193 10.01 -3.31 -12.57
N ASN A 194 10.77 -2.77 -11.61
CA ASN A 194 10.64 -1.40 -11.11
C ASN A 194 11.24 -0.31 -12.01
N ARG A 195 11.78 -0.68 -13.18
CA ARG A 195 12.32 0.24 -14.19
C ARG A 195 11.43 0.35 -15.43
N ARG A 196 10.25 -0.26 -15.41
CA ARG A 196 9.27 -0.15 -16.51
C ARG A 196 8.91 1.32 -16.77
N PRO A 197 8.61 1.69 -18.03
CA PRO A 197 8.24 3.06 -18.39
C PRO A 197 7.03 3.56 -17.60
N VAL A 198 7.06 4.85 -17.26
CA VAL A 198 5.95 5.52 -16.57
C VAL A 198 5.10 6.27 -17.59
N ASP A 199 3.80 5.99 -17.61
CA ASP A 199 2.84 6.79 -18.38
C ASP A 199 2.57 8.12 -17.65
N PHE A 200 3.33 9.16 -18.01
CA PHE A 200 3.16 10.51 -17.49
C PHE A 200 1.94 11.23 -18.09
N ALA A 201 1.48 10.82 -19.27
CA ALA A 201 0.33 11.46 -19.93
C ALA A 201 -0.96 11.16 -19.16
N VAL A 202 -1.17 9.91 -18.72
CA VAL A 202 -2.30 9.52 -17.85
C VAL A 202 -2.26 10.30 -16.54
N ARG A 203 -1.08 10.37 -15.90
CA ARG A 203 -0.89 11.07 -14.62
C ARG A 203 -1.16 12.56 -14.75
N HIS A 204 -0.68 13.20 -15.81
CA HIS A 204 -0.93 14.61 -16.07
C HIS A 204 -2.42 14.90 -16.27
N ARG A 205 -3.12 14.08 -17.08
CA ARG A 205 -4.57 14.24 -17.29
C ARG A 205 -5.36 14.09 -15.98
N SER A 206 -5.03 13.06 -15.18
CA SER A 206 -5.65 12.83 -13.88
C SER A 206 -5.42 14.01 -12.93
N LEU A 207 -4.19 14.51 -12.82
CA LEU A 207 -3.87 15.64 -11.95
C LEU A 207 -4.53 16.95 -12.40
N ARG A 208 -4.60 17.21 -13.71
CA ARG A 208 -5.33 18.36 -14.27
C ARG A 208 -6.81 18.32 -13.92
N ALA A 209 -7.44 17.14 -13.99
CA ALA A 209 -8.85 16.97 -13.64
C ALA A 209 -9.13 17.24 -12.15
N LEU A 210 -8.14 17.03 -11.26
CA LEU A 210 -8.25 17.40 -9.85
C LEU A 210 -8.17 18.91 -9.63
N GLN A 211 -7.40 19.62 -10.45
CA GLN A 211 -7.20 21.07 -10.34
C GLN A 211 -8.41 21.90 -10.77
N THR A 212 -9.33 21.33 -11.57
CA THR A 212 -10.55 22.04 -12.01
C THR A 212 -11.59 22.17 -10.90
N HIS A 213 -11.52 21.35 -9.85
CA HIS A 213 -12.43 21.40 -8.71
C HIS A 213 -11.67 21.19 -7.38
N PRO A 214 -10.80 22.15 -7.01
CA PRO A 214 -9.90 21.99 -5.87
C PRO A 214 -10.63 21.87 -4.52
N GLU A 215 -11.82 22.44 -4.40
CA GLU A 215 -12.67 22.43 -3.21
C GLU A 215 -13.51 21.15 -3.04
N HIS A 216 -13.61 20.30 -4.07
CA HIS A 216 -14.43 19.10 -3.98
C HIS A 216 -13.86 18.04 -3.03
N SER A 217 -14.73 17.25 -2.42
CA SER A 217 -14.30 16.07 -1.68
C SER A 217 -13.63 15.04 -2.61
N LEU A 218 -12.57 14.40 -2.14
CA LEU A 218 -11.91 13.29 -2.83
C LEU A 218 -12.66 11.96 -2.70
N ALA A 219 -13.66 11.87 -1.81
CA ALA A 219 -14.40 10.64 -1.54
C ALA A 219 -14.98 9.93 -2.78
N PRO A 220 -15.50 10.64 -3.82
CA PRO A 220 -16.01 9.98 -5.02
C PRO A 220 -14.96 9.14 -5.76
N LEU A 221 -13.67 9.46 -5.64
CA LEU A 221 -12.59 8.69 -6.26
C LEU A 221 -12.42 7.29 -5.64
N LEU A 222 -12.92 7.07 -4.42
CA LEU A 222 -12.83 5.77 -3.73
C LEU A 222 -13.70 4.70 -4.40
N ALA A 223 -14.72 5.09 -5.17
CA ALA A 223 -15.52 4.14 -5.96
C ALA A 223 -14.70 3.47 -7.07
N HIS A 224 -13.67 4.16 -7.58
CA HIS A 224 -12.76 3.67 -8.62
C HIS A 224 -11.32 3.54 -8.10
N TRP A 225 -11.15 3.27 -6.81
CA TRP A 225 -9.86 3.34 -6.12
C TRP A 225 -8.74 2.55 -6.81
N THR A 226 -9.06 1.46 -7.53
CA THR A 226 -8.09 0.60 -8.22
C THR A 226 -7.28 1.30 -9.30
N ASP A 227 -7.76 2.41 -9.86
CA ASP A 227 -7.00 3.19 -10.86
C ASP A 227 -5.88 4.07 -10.27
N GLY A 228 -5.83 4.21 -8.95
CA GLY A 228 -4.81 4.97 -8.24
C GLY A 228 -5.03 6.48 -8.18
N ARG A 229 -6.07 7.02 -8.83
CA ARG A 229 -6.37 8.46 -8.83
C ARG A 229 -6.59 9.00 -7.42
N ILE A 230 -7.19 8.21 -6.53
CA ILE A 230 -7.32 8.57 -5.11
C ILE A 230 -5.96 8.78 -4.44
N LYS A 231 -4.97 7.90 -4.68
CA LYS A 231 -3.63 8.02 -4.11
C LYS A 231 -2.93 9.28 -4.64
N GLN A 232 -3.02 9.52 -5.95
CA GLN A 232 -2.48 10.72 -6.58
C GLN A 232 -3.12 11.99 -6.00
N ALA A 233 -4.44 11.99 -5.80
CA ALA A 233 -5.16 13.13 -5.27
C ALA A 233 -4.79 13.46 -3.82
N VAL A 234 -4.74 12.45 -2.95
CA VAL A 234 -4.32 12.61 -1.55
C VAL A 234 -2.87 13.09 -1.49
N LEU A 235 -1.98 12.52 -2.31
CA LEU A 235 -0.58 12.94 -2.41
C LEU A 235 -0.46 14.42 -2.85
N ALA A 236 -1.15 14.80 -3.92
CA ALA A 236 -1.10 16.15 -4.46
C ALA A 236 -1.59 17.19 -3.46
N ARG A 237 -2.72 16.94 -2.77
CA ARG A 237 -3.23 17.88 -1.76
C ARG A 237 -2.36 17.95 -0.52
N ALA A 238 -1.82 16.82 -0.05
CA ALA A 238 -0.91 16.81 1.08
C ALA A 238 0.40 17.56 0.78
N LEU A 239 0.96 17.39 -0.42
CA LEU A 239 2.12 18.17 -0.88
C LEU A 239 1.77 19.66 -1.06
N GLY A 240 0.55 19.99 -1.48
CA GLY A 240 0.06 21.37 -1.54
C GLY A 240 0.07 22.06 -0.18
N VAL A 241 -0.43 21.39 0.86
CA VAL A 241 -0.34 21.88 2.25
C VAL A 241 1.11 22.04 2.69
N ARG A 242 1.96 21.07 2.35
CA ARG A 242 3.39 21.15 2.65
C ARG A 242 4.07 22.35 2.00
N ALA A 243 3.72 22.66 0.76
CA ALA A 243 4.22 23.83 0.05
C ALA A 243 3.66 25.15 0.61
N ALA A 244 2.43 25.17 1.11
CA ALA A 244 1.79 26.35 1.71
C ALA A 244 2.19 26.62 3.17
N MET A 245 2.77 25.62 3.85
CA MET A 245 3.18 25.70 5.26
C MET A 245 4.63 25.22 5.48
N PRO A 246 5.63 25.69 4.70
CA PRO A 246 6.95 25.08 4.66
C PRO A 246 7.63 25.00 6.04
N GLU A 247 7.49 26.05 6.86
CA GLU A 247 8.07 26.10 8.21
C GLU A 247 7.52 25.03 9.16
N VAL A 248 6.22 24.72 9.06
CA VAL A 248 5.58 23.66 9.88
C VAL A 248 6.21 22.30 9.58
N PHE A 249 6.58 22.04 8.32
CA PHE A 249 7.16 20.78 7.90
C PHE A 249 8.69 20.73 7.95
N ALA A 250 9.37 21.86 7.82
CA ALA A 250 10.83 21.95 7.87
C ALA A 250 11.36 22.05 9.31
N ALA A 251 10.76 22.93 10.13
CA ALA A 251 11.23 23.26 11.48
C ALA A 251 10.18 23.01 12.58
N GLY A 252 8.93 22.74 12.21
CA GLY A 252 7.85 22.55 13.19
C GLY A 252 8.04 21.32 14.06
N ARG A 253 7.74 21.47 15.36
CA ARG A 253 7.85 20.40 16.36
C ARG A 253 6.91 19.26 16.02
N TYR A 254 7.31 18.04 16.35
CA TYR A 254 6.49 16.83 16.19
C TYR A 254 5.84 16.45 17.52
N LEU A 255 4.52 16.37 17.54
CA LEU A 255 3.72 16.09 18.73
C LEU A 255 2.87 14.82 18.50
N PRO A 256 3.21 13.68 19.10
CA PRO A 256 2.30 12.53 19.11
C PRO A 256 0.98 12.93 19.78
N LEU A 257 -0.15 12.53 19.18
CA LEU A 257 -1.47 12.76 19.76
C LEU A 257 -1.99 11.48 20.39
N ALA A 258 -2.53 11.59 21.60
CA ALA A 258 -3.09 10.45 22.30
C ALA A 258 -4.40 10.01 21.63
N LEU A 259 -4.61 8.70 21.58
CA LEU A 259 -5.86 8.09 21.16
C LEU A 259 -6.60 7.56 22.39
N SER A 260 -7.92 7.61 22.35
CA SER A 260 -8.78 7.10 23.41
C SER A 260 -9.95 6.34 22.78
N GLY A 261 -10.50 5.40 23.54
CA GLY A 261 -11.60 4.54 23.10
C GLY A 261 -11.13 3.21 22.53
N SER A 262 -12.10 2.39 22.14
CA SER A 262 -11.88 0.96 21.87
C SER A 262 -11.05 0.62 20.62
N GLY A 263 -10.86 1.57 19.69
CA GLY A 263 -10.05 1.42 18.48
C GLY A 263 -8.69 2.13 18.54
N GLY A 264 -8.23 2.59 19.71
CA GLY A 264 -6.99 3.37 19.83
C GLY A 264 -5.72 2.68 19.31
N ALA A 265 -5.67 1.35 19.31
CA ALA A 265 -4.55 0.58 18.74
C ALA A 265 -4.55 0.50 17.20
N HIS A 266 -5.63 0.94 16.55
CA HIS A 266 -5.83 0.88 15.10
C HIS A 266 -5.63 2.22 14.41
N ALA A 267 -5.06 3.22 15.08
CA ALA A 267 -4.72 4.49 14.45
C ALA A 267 -3.40 5.04 14.99
N LEU A 268 -2.84 5.97 14.23
CA LEU A 268 -1.72 6.79 14.62
C LEU A 268 -2.07 8.23 14.27
N ALA A 269 -1.91 9.13 15.23
CA ALA A 269 -2.16 10.55 15.05
C ALA A 269 -0.98 11.37 15.59
N PHE A 270 -0.63 12.43 14.88
CA PHE A 270 0.33 13.40 15.35
C PHE A 270 0.02 14.79 14.80
N ALA A 271 0.52 15.81 15.50
CA ALA A 271 0.52 17.18 15.04
C ALA A 271 1.94 17.67 14.72
N ARG A 272 2.02 18.57 13.74
CA ARG A 272 3.17 19.43 13.48
C ARG A 272 2.77 20.84 13.83
N GLU A 273 3.64 21.57 14.53
CA GLU A 273 3.36 22.95 14.91
C GLU A 273 4.58 23.85 14.72
N HIS A 274 4.36 25.02 14.15
CA HIS A 274 5.34 26.09 14.10
C HIS A 274 4.64 27.45 14.15
N ALA A 275 5.04 28.29 15.11
CA ALA A 275 4.53 29.65 15.29
C ALA A 275 2.99 29.73 15.32
N GLY A 276 2.34 28.79 16.02
CA GLY A 276 0.88 28.74 16.17
C GLY A 276 0.13 28.15 14.98
N ARG A 277 0.82 27.78 13.89
CA ARG A 277 0.22 27.08 12.74
C ARG A 277 0.30 25.57 12.96
N TRP A 278 -0.79 24.88 12.70
CA TRP A 278 -0.94 23.46 13.01
C TRP A 278 -1.26 22.63 11.78
N VAL A 279 -0.67 21.44 11.72
CA VAL A 279 -1.07 20.38 10.80
C VAL A 279 -1.26 19.10 11.61
N VAL A 280 -2.39 18.42 11.45
CA VAL A 280 -2.69 17.14 12.10
C VAL A 280 -2.80 16.06 11.04
N ALA A 281 -2.03 14.98 11.18
CA ALA A 281 -2.11 13.81 10.34
C ALA A 281 -2.66 12.63 11.14
N ILE A 282 -3.65 11.92 10.57
CA ILE A 282 -4.28 10.76 11.18
C ILE A 282 -4.30 9.64 10.14
N VAL A 283 -3.72 8.51 10.50
CA VAL A 283 -3.68 7.31 9.65
C VAL A 283 -4.13 6.08 10.43
N PRO A 284 -4.81 5.14 9.78
CA PRO A 284 -5.17 3.86 10.40
C PRO A 284 -3.97 2.92 10.44
N LEU A 285 -4.01 1.98 11.38
CA LEU A 285 -3.11 0.86 11.55
C LEU A 285 -3.96 -0.42 11.63
N HIS A 286 -3.46 -1.51 11.07
CA HIS A 286 -4.17 -2.79 11.08
C HIS A 286 -5.63 -2.65 10.60
N ALA A 287 -5.80 -2.05 9.41
CA ALA A 287 -7.10 -1.61 8.91
C ALA A 287 -8.03 -2.76 8.50
N ALA A 288 -7.51 -3.97 8.30
CA ALA A 288 -8.29 -5.09 7.77
C ALA A 288 -9.44 -5.51 8.71
N ALA A 289 -9.21 -5.47 10.02
CA ALA A 289 -10.24 -5.79 11.01
C ALA A 289 -11.38 -4.75 11.01
N LEU A 290 -11.03 -3.46 10.89
CA LEU A 290 -12.02 -2.37 10.87
C LEU A 290 -12.80 -2.28 9.55
N LEU A 291 -12.17 -2.62 8.43
CA LEU A 291 -12.83 -2.66 7.12
C LEU A 291 -13.75 -3.87 6.96
N GLY A 292 -13.46 -4.98 7.66
CA GLY A 292 -14.23 -6.22 7.55
C GLY A 292 -14.28 -6.76 6.12
N HIS A 293 -15.46 -6.69 5.49
CA HIS A 293 -15.72 -7.14 4.12
C HIS A 293 -15.96 -5.99 3.13
N ALA A 294 -15.58 -4.76 3.47
CA ALA A 294 -15.74 -3.61 2.58
C ALA A 294 -15.01 -3.86 1.23
N ALA A 295 -15.70 -3.60 0.12
CA ALA A 295 -15.15 -3.72 -1.24
C ALA A 295 -14.35 -2.48 -1.68
N VAL A 296 -14.49 -1.38 -0.94
CA VAL A 296 -13.80 -0.10 -1.15
C VAL A 296 -13.00 0.25 0.11
N PRO A 297 -11.93 1.05 -0.02
CA PRO A 297 -11.09 1.46 1.11
C PRO A 297 -11.77 2.57 1.94
N VAL A 298 -12.98 2.29 2.44
CA VAL A 298 -13.80 3.17 3.28
C VAL A 298 -14.24 2.37 4.50
N PHE A 299 -14.06 2.93 5.69
CA PHE A 299 -14.50 2.29 6.92
C PHE A 299 -16.04 2.32 7.00
N PRO A 300 -16.69 1.18 7.27
CA PRO A 300 -18.13 1.15 7.51
C PRO A 300 -18.54 2.09 8.66
N ALA A 301 -19.78 2.59 8.61
CA ALA A 301 -20.33 3.37 9.70
C ALA A 301 -20.22 2.61 11.03
N GLY A 302 -19.72 3.28 12.07
CA GLY A 302 -19.52 2.67 13.39
C GLY A 302 -18.24 1.83 13.55
N ALA A 303 -17.43 1.60 12.50
CA ALA A 303 -16.18 0.84 12.62
C ALA A 303 -15.23 1.39 13.69
N TRP A 304 -15.16 2.72 13.82
CA TRP A 304 -14.34 3.41 14.80
C TRP A 304 -14.97 3.50 16.21
N ARG A 305 -16.24 3.12 16.38
CA ARG A 305 -16.96 3.15 17.68
C ARG A 305 -16.76 4.48 18.42
N ASP A 306 -16.26 4.43 19.66
CA ASP A 306 -15.99 5.54 20.57
C ASP A 306 -14.57 6.14 20.39
N THR A 307 -13.85 5.77 19.32
CA THR A 307 -12.44 6.14 19.17
C THR A 307 -12.27 7.60 18.79
N THR A 308 -11.41 8.30 19.53
CA THR A 308 -11.12 9.71 19.30
C THR A 308 -9.63 10.04 19.37
N VAL A 309 -9.21 11.05 18.62
CA VAL A 309 -7.92 11.75 18.80
C VAL A 309 -8.08 12.83 19.87
N CYS A 310 -7.23 12.83 20.88
CA CYS A 310 -7.19 13.85 21.91
C CYS A 310 -6.26 15.00 21.48
N LEU A 311 -6.81 16.20 21.33
CA LEU A 311 -6.04 17.39 20.95
C LEU A 311 -5.54 18.14 22.20
N PRO A 312 -4.30 18.65 22.19
CA PRO A 312 -3.79 19.48 23.28
C PRO A 312 -4.55 20.81 23.35
N ALA A 313 -4.61 21.43 24.53
CA ALA A 313 -5.42 22.63 24.77
C ALA A 313 -5.20 23.77 23.75
N PRO A 314 -3.96 24.11 23.31
CA PRO A 314 -3.76 25.16 22.32
C PRO A 314 -4.37 24.86 20.94
N LEU A 315 -4.56 23.58 20.61
CA LEU A 315 -5.12 23.12 19.34
C LEU A 315 -6.63 22.89 19.43
N ALA A 316 -7.15 22.59 20.63
CA ALA A 316 -8.55 22.26 20.85
C ALA A 316 -9.54 23.37 20.48
N SER A 317 -9.09 24.63 20.47
CA SER A 317 -9.89 25.81 20.12
C SER A 317 -9.68 26.32 18.69
N ILE A 318 -8.80 25.69 17.91
CA ILE A 318 -8.49 26.09 16.54
C ILE A 318 -9.38 25.30 15.58
N PRO A 319 -10.14 25.96 14.68
CA PRO A 319 -10.83 25.27 13.60
C PRO A 319 -9.81 24.56 12.70
N LEU A 320 -9.98 23.25 12.54
CA LEU A 320 -9.14 22.39 11.72
C LEU A 320 -9.88 22.05 10.44
N HIS A 321 -9.34 22.50 9.31
CA HIS A 321 -9.89 22.25 7.98
C HIS A 321 -9.27 20.99 7.38
N SER A 322 -10.12 20.07 6.95
CA SER A 322 -9.73 18.85 6.26
C SER A 322 -9.36 19.14 4.81
N VAL A 323 -8.19 18.64 4.44
CA VAL A 323 -7.60 18.82 3.12
C VAL A 323 -8.32 17.98 2.06
N PHE A 324 -8.97 16.89 2.46
CA PHE A 324 -9.43 15.87 1.52
C PHE A 324 -10.94 15.88 1.27
N ASP A 325 -11.73 16.37 2.22
CA ASP A 325 -13.20 16.33 2.14
C ASP A 325 -13.89 17.64 2.54
N GLY A 326 -13.12 18.70 2.85
CA GLY A 326 -13.64 20.03 3.16
C GLY A 326 -14.31 20.15 4.53
N GLN A 327 -14.31 19.08 5.34
CA GLN A 327 -14.85 19.14 6.70
C GLN A 327 -14.06 20.14 7.55
N THR A 328 -14.75 20.87 8.43
CA THR A 328 -14.11 21.68 9.48
C THR A 328 -14.45 21.08 10.83
N LEU A 329 -13.42 20.79 11.62
CA LEU A 329 -13.52 20.13 12.91
C LEU A 329 -12.96 21.06 14.00
N CYS A 330 -13.56 21.06 15.18
CA CYS A 330 -13.07 21.84 16.32
C CYS A 330 -13.46 21.12 17.62
N GLY A 331 -12.62 21.21 18.65
CA GLY A 331 -12.85 20.63 19.96
C GLY A 331 -11.66 19.86 20.51
N ALA A 332 -11.70 19.53 21.80
CA ALA A 332 -10.62 18.81 22.47
C ALA A 332 -10.48 17.34 22.01
N ARG A 333 -11.50 16.79 21.36
CA ARG A 333 -11.54 15.40 20.90
C ARG A 333 -12.15 15.34 19.51
N LEU A 334 -11.46 14.66 18.58
CA LEU A 334 -11.96 14.42 17.23
C LEU A 334 -12.39 12.96 17.11
N ALA A 335 -13.66 12.71 16.79
CA ALA A 335 -14.17 11.35 16.60
C ALA A 335 -13.67 10.76 15.28
N LEU A 336 -12.97 9.61 15.33
CA LEU A 336 -12.42 8.99 14.13
C LEU A 336 -13.50 8.52 13.15
N GLY A 337 -14.70 8.17 13.64
CA GLY A 337 -15.84 7.85 12.78
C GLY A 337 -16.29 9.03 11.90
N GLN A 338 -16.09 10.26 12.37
CA GLN A 338 -16.34 11.48 11.58
C GLN A 338 -15.11 11.84 10.73
N THR A 339 -13.93 11.92 11.37
CA THR A 339 -12.69 12.39 10.73
C THR A 339 -12.21 11.47 9.60
N LEU A 340 -12.47 10.16 9.69
CA LEU A 340 -12.11 9.16 8.68
C LEU A 340 -13.35 8.58 7.98
N GLY A 341 -14.48 9.29 8.04
CA GLY A 341 -15.75 8.82 7.47
C GLY A 341 -15.78 8.88 5.95
N ALA A 342 -15.21 9.93 5.35
CA ALA A 342 -15.20 10.13 3.90
C ALA A 342 -13.94 9.56 3.22
N LEU A 343 -12.80 9.61 3.91
CA LEU A 343 -11.53 9.05 3.47
C LEU A 343 -10.88 8.22 4.59
N PRO A 344 -10.12 7.17 4.25
CA PRO A 344 -9.49 6.31 5.25
C PRO A 344 -8.30 6.96 5.96
N VAL A 345 -7.86 8.15 5.53
CA VAL A 345 -6.78 8.94 6.13
C VAL A 345 -7.22 10.40 6.20
N ALA A 346 -6.68 11.16 7.16
CA ALA A 346 -6.97 12.58 7.30
C ALA A 346 -5.71 13.43 7.45
N LEU A 347 -5.74 14.58 6.79
CA LEU A 347 -4.80 15.67 6.99
C LEU A 347 -5.62 16.92 7.25
N LEU A 348 -5.42 17.53 8.41
CA LEU A 348 -6.11 18.73 8.84
C LEU A 348 -5.10 19.86 9.02
N HIS A 349 -5.48 21.09 8.71
CA HIS A 349 -4.67 22.26 9.02
C HIS A 349 -5.51 23.34 9.70
N GLY A 350 -4.88 24.09 10.60
CA GLY A 350 -5.47 25.22 11.33
C GLY A 350 -4.84 26.55 10.98
#